data_AF-A0A1L7WLT8-F1
#
_entry.id   AF-A0A1L7WLT8-F1
#
_cell.length_a   1.000
_cell.length_b   1.000
_cell.length_c   1.000
_cell.angle_alpha   90.00
_cell.angle_beta   90.00
_cell.angle_gamma   90.00
#
_symmetry.space_group_name_H-M   'P 1'
#
loop_
_entity.id
_entity.type
_entity.pdbx_description
1 polymer ?
#
loop_
_entity_poly.entity_id
_entity_poly.type
_entity_poly.pdbx_seq_one_letter_code
_entity_poly.pdbx_strand_id
1 'polypeptide(L)'
;MMASVLSNPLYQQLPRQFEEEQKWLDQELKQKNDELDEARKSWKRAASALNKLQVNVGQRFYKMTDDYLIERASKLGYDIRNFTFQYLDDGLSHAVATKKTKYLDLYMHPTTPGINTYETLLRSRRRRLSVVQAFIWRVLVGEVVDQFRWLGKPQVICGVWLRPQTKTNSLSPESPSTYIISDSEAERKFQRWRATTVDLILEKMDLKEGGDAYKKLEQQKQSIADQLREIIDPFLSKKANSYEEQLLEIIARAVDLVTGVSRQAAGVS
;
A
#
# COMPACT_ATOMS: atom_id res chain seq x y z
N MET A 1 -63.08 -33.32 32.01
CA MET A 1 -62.00 -32.36 32.27
C MET A 1 -61.06 -32.25 31.06
N MET A 2 -61.49 -31.67 29.92
CA MET A 2 -60.58 -31.43 28.77
C MET A 2 -60.99 -30.22 27.91
N ALA A 3 -61.75 -29.26 28.44
CA ALA A 3 -62.20 -28.10 27.65
C ALA A 3 -61.50 -26.77 28.02
N SER A 4 -60.61 -26.77 29.01
CA SER A 4 -60.06 -25.52 29.58
C SER A 4 -58.56 -25.33 29.39
N VAL A 5 -57.98 -25.90 28.32
CA VAL A 5 -56.57 -25.66 27.94
C VAL A 5 -56.45 -24.79 26.68
N LEU A 6 -57.54 -24.62 25.92
CA LEU A 6 -57.54 -23.87 24.64
C LEU A 6 -57.77 -22.36 24.78
N SER A 7 -58.09 -21.85 25.97
CA SER A 7 -58.23 -20.41 26.25
C SER A 7 -57.01 -19.85 27.00
N ASN A 8 -55.81 -20.36 26.71
CA ASN A 8 -54.59 -19.75 27.22
C ASN A 8 -54.13 -18.68 26.20
N PRO A 9 -54.17 -17.38 26.55
CA PRO A 9 -53.90 -16.27 25.62
C PRO A 9 -52.51 -16.35 24.95
N LEU A 10 -51.57 -17.08 25.55
CA LEU A 10 -50.26 -17.40 24.98
C LEU A 10 -50.34 -18.19 23.65
N TYR A 11 -51.32 -19.09 23.48
CA TYR A 11 -51.45 -19.90 22.26
C TYR A 11 -52.08 -19.14 21.09
N GLN A 12 -52.81 -18.05 21.36
CA GLN A 12 -53.33 -17.16 20.30
C GLN A 12 -52.32 -16.08 19.88
N GLN A 13 -51.33 -15.78 20.72
CA GLN A 13 -50.29 -14.79 20.42
C GLN A 13 -49.16 -15.37 19.55
N LEU A 14 -48.83 -16.66 19.69
CA LEU A 14 -47.75 -17.32 18.95
C LEU A 14 -47.90 -17.23 17.41
N PRO A 15 -49.07 -17.52 16.81
CA PRO A 15 -49.24 -17.43 15.35
C PRO A 15 -49.12 -16.00 14.82
N ARG A 16 -49.57 -15.01 15.60
CA ARG A 16 -49.45 -13.60 15.23
C ARG A 16 -48.01 -13.11 15.26
N GLN A 17 -47.24 -13.52 16.27
CA GLN A 17 -45.81 -13.21 16.34
C GLN A 17 -45.05 -13.82 15.16
N PHE A 18 -45.36 -15.07 14.80
CA PHE A 18 -44.76 -15.71 13.62
C PHE A 18 -45.13 -15.00 12.31
N GLU A 19 -46.37 -14.55 12.13
CA GLU A 19 -46.78 -13.78 10.95
C GLU A 19 -46.13 -12.39 10.89
N GLU A 20 -45.98 -11.71 12.02
CA GLU A 20 -45.31 -10.41 12.11
C GLU A 20 -43.81 -10.54 11.82
N GLU A 21 -43.17 -11.59 12.35
CA GLU A 21 -41.76 -11.89 12.12
C GLU A 21 -41.50 -12.27 10.65
N GLN A 22 -42.38 -13.08 10.04
CA GLN A 22 -42.30 -13.36 8.59
C GLN A 22 -42.46 -12.10 7.75
N LYS A 23 -43.43 -11.23 8.05
CA LYS A 23 -43.62 -9.96 7.33
C LYS A 23 -42.42 -9.04 7.46
N TRP A 24 -41.79 -9.00 8.63
CA TRP A 24 -40.59 -8.21 8.87
C TRP A 24 -39.39 -8.76 8.09
N LEU A 25 -39.18 -10.09 8.10
CA LEU A 25 -38.14 -10.77 7.32
C LEU A 25 -38.31 -10.54 5.81
N ASP A 26 -39.54 -10.62 5.30
CA ASP A 26 -39.83 -10.36 3.89
C ASP A 26 -39.57 -8.91 3.50
N GLN A 27 -39.88 -7.95 4.38
CA GLN A 27 -39.56 -6.53 4.18
C GLN A 27 -38.05 -6.29 4.20
N GLU A 28 -37.32 -6.87 5.16
CA GLU A 28 -35.86 -6.76 5.27
C GLU A 28 -35.18 -7.36 4.03
N LEU A 29 -35.60 -8.56 3.60
CA LEU A 29 -35.09 -9.19 2.38
C LEU A 29 -35.32 -8.32 1.15
N LYS A 30 -36.52 -7.75 1.02
CA LYS A 30 -36.85 -6.86 -0.10
C LYS A 30 -35.98 -5.60 -0.09
N GLN A 31 -35.82 -4.96 1.08
CA GLN A 31 -34.97 -3.79 1.23
C GLN A 31 -33.50 -4.10 0.88
N LYS A 32 -32.98 -5.24 1.35
CA LYS A 32 -31.61 -5.68 1.03
C LYS A 32 -31.44 -5.99 -0.45
N ASN A 33 -32.45 -6.55 -1.11
CA ASN A 33 -32.42 -6.79 -2.55
C ASN A 33 -32.42 -5.47 -3.34
N ASP A 34 -33.23 -4.49 -2.93
CA ASP A 34 -33.27 -3.17 -3.54
C ASP A 34 -31.92 -2.44 -3.37
N GLU A 35 -31.30 -2.53 -2.19
CA GLU A 35 -29.93 -2.01 -1.93
C GLU A 35 -28.89 -2.67 -2.84
N LEU A 36 -28.96 -4.00 -3.02
CA LEU A 36 -28.06 -4.74 -3.91
C LEU A 36 -28.24 -4.35 -5.37
N ASP A 37 -29.48 -4.14 -5.81
CA ASP A 37 -29.76 -3.74 -7.19
C ASP A 37 -29.33 -2.31 -7.48
N GLU A 38 -29.52 -1.37 -6.55
CA GLU A 38 -28.96 -0.02 -6.69
C GLU A 38 -27.42 -0.03 -6.68
N ALA A 39 -26.80 -0.83 -5.81
CA ALA A 39 -25.35 -1.01 -5.82
C ALA A 39 -24.86 -1.56 -7.17
N ARG A 40 -25.53 -2.59 -7.72
CA ARG A 40 -25.23 -3.15 -9.04
C ARG A 40 -25.41 -2.14 -10.18
N LYS A 41 -26.49 -1.35 -10.17
CA LYS A 41 -26.72 -0.30 -11.17
C LYS A 41 -25.62 0.77 -11.10
N SER A 42 -25.28 1.22 -9.90
CA SER A 42 -24.19 2.18 -9.66
C SER A 42 -22.86 1.64 -10.19
N TRP A 43 -22.54 0.37 -9.87
CA TRP A 43 -21.36 -0.31 -10.36
C TRP A 43 -21.33 -0.42 -11.90
N LYS A 44 -22.45 -0.80 -12.53
CA LYS A 44 -22.56 -0.86 -14.00
C LYS A 44 -22.34 0.51 -14.64
N ARG A 45 -22.91 1.58 -14.07
CA ARG A 45 -22.70 2.95 -14.56
C ARG A 45 -21.24 3.37 -14.45
N ALA A 46 -20.61 3.12 -13.30
CA ALA A 46 -19.20 3.39 -13.08
C ALA A 46 -18.30 2.60 -14.05
N ALA A 47 -18.55 1.30 -14.21
CA ALA A 47 -17.82 0.44 -15.14
C ALA A 47 -18.01 0.88 -16.60
N SER A 48 -19.22 1.29 -17.00
CA SER A 48 -19.47 1.82 -18.35
C SER A 48 -18.75 3.15 -18.60
N ALA A 49 -18.74 4.05 -17.61
CA ALA A 49 -17.99 5.30 -17.69
C ALA A 49 -16.47 5.02 -17.79
N LEU A 50 -15.97 4.05 -17.03
CA LEU A 50 -14.58 3.61 -17.08
C LEU A 50 -14.23 2.99 -18.44
N ASN A 51 -15.09 2.17 -19.03
CA ASN A 51 -14.90 1.64 -20.38
C ASN A 51 -14.85 2.76 -21.44
N LYS A 52 -15.73 3.77 -21.33
CA LYS A 52 -15.70 4.94 -22.23
C LYS A 52 -14.39 5.72 -22.10
N LEU A 53 -13.89 5.89 -20.88
CA LEU A 53 -12.60 6.52 -20.62
C LEU A 53 -11.46 5.66 -21.18
N GLN A 54 -11.49 4.33 -21.02
CA GLN A 54 -10.48 3.43 -21.58
C GLN A 54 -10.39 3.51 -23.11
N VAL A 55 -11.51 3.62 -23.82
CA VAL A 55 -11.52 3.80 -25.29
C VAL A 55 -10.80 5.10 -25.69
N ASN A 56 -10.94 6.16 -24.90
CA ASN A 56 -10.31 7.46 -25.17
C ASN A 56 -8.85 7.54 -24.65
N VAL A 57 -8.53 6.85 -23.57
CA VAL A 57 -7.19 6.80 -22.94
C VAL A 57 -6.26 5.83 -23.65
N GLY A 58 -6.80 4.87 -24.43
CA GLY A 58 -6.04 3.88 -25.21
C GLY A 58 -4.94 4.43 -26.12
N GLN A 59 -4.98 5.72 -26.46
CA GLN A 59 -3.96 6.39 -27.27
C GLN A 59 -2.86 7.11 -26.48
N ARG A 60 -2.96 7.24 -25.15
CA ARG A 60 -2.05 8.07 -24.33
C ARG A 60 -1.34 7.35 -23.19
N PHE A 61 -1.24 6.02 -23.23
CA PHE A 61 -0.41 5.33 -22.24
C PHE A 61 1.04 5.81 -22.35
N TYR A 62 1.53 6.39 -21.27
CA TYR A 62 2.91 6.83 -21.13
C TYR A 62 3.80 5.59 -21.29
N LYS A 63 4.40 5.40 -22.47
CA LYS A 63 5.39 4.35 -22.75
C LYS A 63 6.69 4.70 -22.04
N MET A 64 6.68 4.59 -20.72
CA MET A 64 7.88 4.53 -19.91
C MET A 64 8.52 3.18 -20.21
N THR A 65 9.73 3.16 -20.76
CA THR A 65 10.43 1.91 -21.09
C THR A 65 10.98 1.25 -19.83
N ASP A 66 11.20 -0.07 -19.87
CA ASP A 66 11.84 -0.79 -18.77
C ASP A 66 13.22 -0.19 -18.45
N ASP A 67 13.98 0.22 -19.47
CA ASP A 67 15.27 0.90 -19.32
C ASP A 67 15.15 2.18 -18.47
N TYR A 68 14.09 2.95 -18.67
CA TYR A 68 13.86 4.17 -17.91
C TYR A 68 13.51 3.89 -16.44
N LEU A 69 12.74 2.83 -16.18
CA LEU A 69 12.49 2.39 -14.80
C LEU A 69 13.76 1.90 -14.12
N ILE A 70 14.55 1.10 -14.83
CA ILE A 70 15.84 0.60 -14.36
C ILE A 70 16.75 1.78 -14.05
N GLU A 71 16.83 2.79 -14.91
CA GLU A 71 17.63 3.99 -14.70
C GLU A 71 17.18 4.74 -13.43
N ARG A 72 15.86 4.98 -13.27
CA ARG A 72 15.34 5.67 -12.09
C ARG A 72 15.56 4.89 -10.79
N ALA A 73 15.33 3.57 -10.81
CA ALA A 73 15.57 2.71 -9.65
C ALA A 73 17.07 2.66 -9.29
N SER A 74 17.94 2.58 -10.31
CA SER A 74 19.40 2.62 -10.14
C SER A 74 19.86 3.95 -9.56
N LYS A 75 19.30 5.06 -10.03
CA LYS A 75 19.58 6.40 -9.50
C LYS A 75 19.15 6.52 -8.04
N LEU A 76 17.95 6.05 -7.68
CA LEU A 76 17.48 6.04 -6.29
C LEU A 76 18.41 5.22 -5.39
N GLY A 77 18.84 4.03 -5.85
CA GLY A 77 19.81 3.21 -5.14
C GLY A 77 21.17 3.92 -4.96
N TYR A 78 21.63 4.63 -6.00
CA TYR A 78 22.83 5.44 -5.94
C TYR A 78 22.71 6.61 -4.95
N ASP A 79 21.58 7.30 -4.91
CA ASP A 79 21.34 8.41 -3.97
C ASP A 79 21.36 7.92 -2.51
N ILE A 80 20.69 6.81 -2.21
CA ILE A 80 20.68 6.20 -0.87
C ILE A 80 22.10 5.78 -0.48
N ARG A 81 22.85 5.18 -1.41
CA ARG A 81 24.25 4.84 -1.18
C ARG A 81 25.07 6.08 -0.86
N ASN A 82 25.03 7.10 -1.71
CA ASN A 82 25.78 8.34 -1.51
C ASN A 82 25.41 9.05 -0.21
N PHE A 83 24.13 9.13 0.12
CA PHE A 83 23.63 9.65 1.39
C PHE A 83 24.31 8.95 2.57
N THR A 84 24.29 7.61 2.60
CA THR A 84 24.93 6.88 3.71
C THR A 84 26.44 7.07 3.74
N PHE A 85 27.13 7.09 2.60
CA PHE A 85 28.56 7.37 2.56
C PHE A 85 28.88 8.79 3.08
N GLN A 86 28.12 9.79 2.67
CA GLN A 86 28.38 11.18 3.02
C GLN A 86 28.20 11.47 4.51
N TYR A 87 27.23 10.80 5.16
CA TYR A 87 26.82 11.16 6.52
C TYR A 87 27.09 10.10 7.59
N LEU A 88 27.39 8.85 7.20
CA LEU A 88 27.59 7.72 8.12
C LEU A 88 28.94 7.03 7.94
N ASP A 89 29.79 7.49 7.02
CA ASP A 89 31.09 6.84 6.83
C ASP A 89 32.07 7.18 7.94
N ASP A 90 32.05 8.37 8.55
CA ASP A 90 33.00 8.64 9.63
C ASP A 90 32.67 7.83 10.90
N GLY A 91 33.68 7.65 11.76
CA GLY A 91 33.54 6.92 13.03
C GLY A 91 32.42 7.50 13.92
N LEU A 92 31.81 6.65 14.74
CA LEU A 92 30.83 7.09 15.73
C LEU A 92 31.54 7.98 16.77
N SER A 93 31.07 9.21 16.94
CA SER A 93 31.66 10.18 17.86
C SER A 93 31.34 9.89 19.34
N HIS A 94 30.39 8.99 19.64
CA HIS A 94 29.95 8.67 21.00
C HIS A 94 29.28 7.29 21.06
N ALA A 95 29.07 6.77 22.28
CA ALA A 95 28.29 5.56 22.50
C ALA A 95 26.82 5.82 22.13
N VAL A 96 26.32 5.08 21.15
CA VAL A 96 24.98 5.28 20.59
C VAL A 96 24.02 4.23 21.13
N ALA A 97 22.90 4.68 21.69
CA ALA A 97 21.77 3.85 22.04
C ALA A 97 20.60 4.15 21.10
N THR A 98 20.04 3.12 20.48
CA THR A 98 18.86 3.25 19.62
C THR A 98 17.62 3.34 20.49
N LYS A 99 16.78 4.35 20.23
CA LYS A 99 15.44 4.41 20.83
C LYS A 99 14.56 3.35 20.16
N LYS A 100 13.80 2.61 20.95
CA LYS A 100 12.82 1.66 20.39
C LYS A 100 11.67 2.44 19.75
N THR A 101 11.47 2.27 18.45
CA THR A 101 10.40 2.91 17.69
C THR A 101 9.65 1.88 16.86
N LYS A 102 8.44 2.24 16.40
CA LYS A 102 7.65 1.37 15.52
C LYS A 102 8.37 1.06 14.20
N TYR A 103 9.12 2.02 13.64
CA TYR A 103 9.88 1.81 12.40
C TYR A 103 11.06 0.85 12.60
N LEU A 104 11.68 0.87 13.79
CA LEU A 104 12.72 -0.08 14.14
C LEU A 104 12.14 -1.50 14.14
N ASP A 105 10.98 -1.70 14.76
CA ASP A 105 10.32 -3.00 14.81
C ASP A 105 9.84 -3.49 13.42
N LEU A 106 9.24 -2.60 12.62
CA LEU A 106 8.67 -2.96 11.32
C LEU A 106 9.70 -3.12 10.21
N TYR A 107 10.77 -2.31 10.20
CA TYR A 107 11.66 -2.20 9.05
C TYR A 107 13.11 -2.57 9.36
N MET A 108 13.63 -2.24 10.55
CA MET A 108 15.03 -2.54 10.90
C MET A 108 15.22 -4.02 11.29
N HIS A 109 14.38 -4.51 12.21
CA HIS A 109 14.47 -5.90 12.67
C HIS A 109 14.45 -6.94 11.54
N PRO A 110 13.47 -6.91 10.62
CA PRO A 110 13.45 -7.90 9.56
C PRO A 110 14.51 -7.68 8.46
N THR A 111 15.26 -6.57 8.48
CA THR A 111 16.47 -6.35 7.66
C THR A 111 17.72 -7.01 8.26
N THR A 112 17.69 -7.32 9.56
CA THR A 112 18.83 -7.84 10.32
C THR A 112 18.32 -8.95 11.26
N PRO A 113 17.96 -10.12 10.72
CA PRO A 113 17.36 -11.19 11.50
C PRO A 113 18.30 -11.65 12.62
N GLY A 114 17.77 -11.67 13.85
CA GLY A 114 18.50 -12.00 15.07
C GLY A 114 18.24 -10.99 16.20
N ILE A 115 18.32 -11.44 17.45
CA ILE A 115 18.09 -10.58 18.62
C ILE A 115 19.19 -9.51 18.67
N ASN A 116 18.80 -8.23 18.66
CA ASN A 116 19.68 -7.05 18.73
C ASN A 116 20.85 -7.04 17.73
N THR A 117 20.77 -7.83 16.66
CA THR A 117 21.86 -7.98 15.68
C THR A 117 22.11 -6.66 14.94
N TYR A 118 21.07 -5.86 14.74
CA TYR A 118 21.17 -4.53 14.16
C TYR A 118 22.07 -3.60 14.97
N GLU A 119 22.01 -3.62 16.31
CA GLU A 119 22.82 -2.73 17.16
C GLU A 119 24.32 -3.03 17.01
N THR A 120 24.67 -4.32 16.98
CA THR A 120 26.05 -4.76 16.75
C THR A 120 26.53 -4.36 15.35
N LEU A 121 25.68 -4.52 14.33
CA LEU A 121 26.03 -4.16 12.95
C LEU A 121 26.16 -2.65 12.76
N LEU A 122 25.32 -1.83 13.40
CA LEU A 122 25.38 -0.37 13.34
C LEU A 122 26.62 0.21 14.04
N ARG A 123 27.22 -0.53 14.99
CA ARG A 123 28.53 -0.16 15.59
C ARG A 123 29.71 -0.38 14.66
N SER A 124 29.60 -1.30 13.69
CA SER A 124 30.66 -1.55 12.72
C SER A 124 30.56 -0.55 11.57
N ARG A 125 31.59 0.29 11.36
CA ARG A 125 31.63 1.29 10.27
C ARG A 125 31.19 0.71 8.92
N ARG A 126 31.77 -0.42 8.51
CA ARG A 126 31.50 -1.07 7.23
C ARG A 126 30.07 -1.62 7.13
N ARG A 127 29.53 -2.19 8.21
CA ARG A 127 28.20 -2.81 8.20
C ARG A 127 27.10 -1.78 8.38
N ARG A 128 27.33 -0.71 9.16
CA ARG A 128 26.40 0.40 9.39
C ARG A 128 25.89 0.99 8.08
N LEU A 129 26.77 1.25 7.12
CA LEU A 129 26.38 1.77 5.80
C LEU A 129 25.36 0.85 5.13
N SER A 130 25.68 -0.44 5.01
CA SER A 130 24.79 -1.41 4.37
C SER A 130 23.47 -1.60 5.13
N VAL A 131 23.51 -1.61 6.46
CA VAL A 131 22.29 -1.74 7.29
C VAL A 131 21.40 -0.53 7.11
N VAL A 132 21.94 0.69 7.15
CA VAL A 132 21.13 1.91 6.97
C VAL A 132 20.59 2.02 5.54
N GLN A 133 21.37 1.66 4.52
CA GLN A 133 20.87 1.61 3.14
C GLN A 133 19.69 0.65 3.01
N ALA A 134 19.82 -0.57 3.56
CA ALA A 134 18.77 -1.57 3.51
C ALA A 134 17.53 -1.16 4.34
N PHE A 135 17.74 -0.50 5.47
CA PHE A 135 16.67 0.08 6.28
C PHE A 135 15.90 1.17 5.54
N ILE A 136 16.58 2.15 4.94
CA ILE A 136 15.94 3.20 4.12
C ILE A 136 15.16 2.54 2.98
N TRP A 137 15.76 1.58 2.28
CA TRP A 137 15.08 0.87 1.19
C TRP A 137 13.80 0.18 1.66
N ARG A 138 13.84 -0.52 2.80
CA ARG A 138 12.66 -1.17 3.39
C ARG A 138 11.57 -0.18 3.79
N VAL A 139 11.93 0.96 4.36
CA VAL A 139 10.98 2.02 4.69
C VAL A 139 10.32 2.56 3.42
N LEU A 140 11.10 2.83 2.36
CA LEU A 140 10.55 3.29 1.09
C LEU A 140 9.61 2.26 0.49
N VAL A 141 9.97 0.97 0.51
CA VAL A 141 9.07 -0.10 0.06
C VAL A 141 7.79 -0.15 0.91
N GLY A 142 7.92 -0.17 2.24
CA GLY A 142 6.78 -0.31 3.13
C GLY A 142 5.83 0.89 3.16
N GLU A 143 6.35 2.12 3.14
CA GLU A 143 5.56 3.34 3.31
C GLU A 143 5.19 4.00 1.98
N VAL A 144 6.01 3.86 0.94
CA VAL A 144 5.78 4.48 -0.38
C VAL A 144 5.18 3.49 -1.37
N VAL A 145 5.80 2.31 -1.53
CA VAL A 145 5.38 1.32 -2.54
C VAL A 145 4.12 0.57 -2.09
N ASP A 146 4.15 -0.04 -0.90
CA ASP A 146 3.13 -1.01 -0.47
C ASP A 146 1.80 -0.37 -0.05
N GLN A 147 1.82 0.91 0.33
CA GLN A 147 0.70 1.49 1.06
C GLN A 147 -0.18 2.42 0.23
N PHE A 148 0.26 2.87 -0.95
CA PHE A 148 -0.41 3.91 -1.75
C PHE A 148 -0.96 5.06 -0.88
N ARG A 149 -0.38 5.31 0.31
CA ARG A 149 -0.94 6.21 1.32
C ARG A 149 -0.94 7.66 0.84
N TRP A 150 -0.08 7.94 -0.14
CA TRP A 150 -0.02 9.20 -0.87
C TRP A 150 -1.30 9.49 -1.67
N LEU A 151 -2.13 8.48 -1.95
CA LEU A 151 -3.47 8.64 -2.55
C LEU A 151 -4.56 9.05 -1.52
N GLY A 152 -4.19 9.39 -0.28
CA GLY A 152 -5.15 9.66 0.81
C GLY A 152 -5.62 8.37 1.48
N LYS A 153 -6.62 8.44 2.40
CA LYS A 153 -7.09 7.28 3.19
C LYS A 153 -7.60 6.14 2.28
N PRO A 154 -6.82 5.06 2.03
CA PRO A 154 -7.21 4.00 1.11
C PRO A 154 -7.49 2.74 1.94
N GLN A 155 -8.23 2.87 3.04
CA GLN A 155 -8.33 1.78 4.01
C GLN A 155 -9.19 0.60 3.53
N VAL A 156 -9.87 0.70 2.38
CA VAL A 156 -10.83 -0.35 1.96
C VAL A 156 -10.64 -0.84 0.52
N ILE A 157 -10.06 -0.06 -0.41
CA ILE A 157 -10.25 -0.36 -1.85
C ILE A 157 -8.95 -0.71 -2.62
N CYS A 158 -7.77 -0.19 -2.26
CA CYS A 158 -6.59 -0.37 -3.13
C CYS A 158 -5.63 -1.50 -2.69
N GLY A 159 -5.38 -1.69 -1.39
CA GLY A 159 -4.36 -2.64 -0.92
C GLY A 159 -4.67 -4.12 -1.17
N VAL A 160 -5.95 -4.48 -1.23
CA VAL A 160 -6.41 -5.86 -1.45
C VAL A 160 -6.55 -6.19 -2.95
N TRP A 161 -6.86 -5.19 -3.77
CA TRP A 161 -7.13 -5.38 -5.20
C TRP A 161 -5.91 -5.15 -6.09
N LEU A 162 -4.89 -4.41 -5.61
CA LEU A 162 -3.69 -4.12 -6.40
C LEU A 162 -2.57 -5.15 -6.28
N ARG A 163 -2.68 -6.10 -5.34
CA ARG A 163 -1.87 -7.33 -5.38
C ARG A 163 -2.68 -8.38 -6.13
N PRO A 164 -2.13 -8.98 -7.19
CA PRO A 164 -2.58 -10.31 -7.59
C PRO A 164 -2.50 -11.17 -6.33
N GLN A 165 -3.63 -11.65 -5.82
CA GLN A 165 -3.61 -12.72 -4.82
C GLN A 165 -3.14 -13.99 -5.53
N THR A 166 -1.85 -14.04 -5.88
CA THR A 166 -1.17 -15.31 -5.95
C THR A 166 -1.21 -15.81 -4.52
N LYS A 167 -2.16 -16.70 -4.23
CA LYS A 167 -2.15 -17.51 -3.02
C LYS A 167 -0.79 -18.18 -2.95
N THR A 168 0.18 -17.55 -2.30
CA THR A 168 1.31 -18.24 -1.69
C THR A 168 0.74 -18.94 -0.46
N ASN A 169 -0.11 -19.94 -0.73
CA ASN A 169 -0.27 -21.02 0.22
C ASN A 169 1.13 -21.54 0.46
N SER A 170 1.57 -21.41 1.72
CA SER A 170 2.49 -22.30 2.40
C SER A 170 3.16 -23.30 1.47
N LEU A 171 4.42 -23.02 1.11
CA LEU A 171 5.31 -23.96 0.45
C LEU A 171 5.51 -25.17 1.39
N SER A 172 4.58 -26.11 1.34
CA SER A 172 4.82 -27.49 1.74
C SER A 172 5.51 -28.18 0.57
N PRO A 173 6.73 -28.70 0.71
CA PRO A 173 7.58 -29.10 -0.40
C PRO A 173 7.28 -30.50 -0.98
N GLU A 174 6.00 -30.92 -1.08
CA GLU A 174 5.66 -32.32 -1.42
C GLU A 174 4.72 -32.51 -2.62
N SER A 175 4.43 -31.49 -3.43
CA SER A 175 3.59 -31.67 -4.64
C SER A 175 4.38 -31.38 -5.92
N PRO A 176 4.66 -32.39 -6.76
CA PRO A 176 5.22 -32.15 -8.08
C PRO A 176 4.14 -31.58 -9.01
N SER A 177 4.48 -30.43 -9.61
CA SER A 177 3.89 -29.88 -10.83
C SER A 177 2.37 -29.65 -10.84
N THR A 178 1.93 -28.55 -10.23
CA THR A 178 0.79 -27.81 -10.79
C THR A 178 1.36 -26.52 -11.36
N TYR A 179 1.60 -26.51 -12.67
CA TYR A 179 1.92 -25.29 -13.41
C TYR A 179 0.78 -24.29 -13.15
N ILE A 180 1.06 -23.24 -12.37
CA ILE A 180 0.17 -22.09 -12.26
C ILE A 180 0.29 -21.37 -13.61
N ILE A 181 -0.56 -21.75 -14.56
CA ILE A 181 -0.76 -20.98 -15.78
C ILE A 181 -1.45 -19.69 -15.31
N SER A 182 -0.65 -18.65 -15.07
CA SER A 182 -1.17 -17.31 -14.90
C SER A 182 -1.92 -16.96 -16.17
N ASP A 183 -3.22 -16.65 -16.07
CA ASP A 183 -4.00 -16.18 -17.20
C ASP A 183 -3.42 -14.83 -17.65
N SER A 184 -2.55 -14.90 -18.66
CA SER A 184 -1.84 -13.73 -19.19
C SER A 184 -2.82 -12.64 -19.66
N GLU A 185 -4.06 -13.00 -20.04
CA GLU A 185 -5.08 -12.04 -20.41
C GLU A 185 -5.67 -11.34 -19.18
N ALA A 186 -5.93 -12.09 -18.10
CA ALA A 186 -6.38 -11.51 -16.83
C ALA A 186 -5.34 -10.56 -16.25
N GLU A 187 -4.05 -10.93 -16.27
CA GLU A 187 -2.96 -10.07 -15.82
C GLU A 187 -2.87 -8.79 -16.66
N ARG A 188 -2.95 -8.88 -17.99
CA ARG A 188 -2.99 -7.70 -18.88
C ARG A 188 -4.18 -6.79 -18.59
N LYS A 189 -5.37 -7.37 -18.40
CA LYS A 189 -6.59 -6.61 -18.05
C LYS A 189 -6.42 -5.90 -16.72
N PHE A 190 -5.87 -6.60 -15.72
CA PHE A 190 -5.59 -6.05 -14.41
C PHE A 190 -4.59 -4.89 -14.46
N GLN A 191 -3.45 -5.07 -15.13
CA GLN A 191 -2.44 -4.01 -15.26
C GLN A 191 -2.98 -2.79 -16.01
N ARG A 192 -3.77 -3.00 -17.07
CA ARG A 192 -4.45 -1.91 -17.78
C ARG A 192 -5.46 -1.19 -16.89
N TRP A 193 -6.27 -1.93 -16.14
CA TRP A 193 -7.22 -1.37 -15.19
C TRP A 193 -6.53 -0.56 -14.11
N ARG A 194 -5.45 -1.10 -13.52
CA ARG A 194 -4.61 -0.41 -12.53
C ARG A 194 -4.07 0.90 -13.08
N ALA A 195 -3.40 0.87 -14.23
CA ALA A 195 -2.83 2.07 -14.85
C ALA A 195 -3.89 3.14 -15.13
N THR A 196 -5.03 2.74 -15.70
CA THR A 196 -6.14 3.67 -15.98
C THR A 196 -6.71 4.27 -14.69
N THR A 197 -6.88 3.44 -13.66
CA THR A 197 -7.43 3.90 -12.37
C THR A 197 -6.47 4.87 -11.69
N VAL A 198 -5.16 4.58 -11.72
CA VAL A 198 -4.13 5.47 -11.19
C VAL A 198 -4.12 6.79 -11.95
N ASP A 199 -4.19 6.78 -13.28
CA ASP A 199 -4.26 8.01 -14.07
C ASP A 199 -5.49 8.85 -13.74
N LEU A 200 -6.67 8.22 -13.63
CA LEU A 200 -7.92 8.93 -13.26
C LEU A 200 -7.85 9.50 -11.86
N ILE A 201 -7.31 8.76 -10.89
CA ILE A 201 -7.12 9.26 -9.53
C ILE A 201 -6.17 10.46 -9.57
N LEU A 202 -5.04 10.35 -10.26
CA LEU A 202 -4.05 11.42 -10.38
C LEU A 202 -4.59 12.67 -11.08
N GLU A 203 -5.46 12.52 -12.08
CA GLU A 203 -6.14 13.64 -12.75
C GLU A 203 -7.13 14.34 -11.83
N LYS A 204 -7.81 13.58 -10.96
CA LYS A 204 -8.78 14.12 -9.98
C LYS A 204 -8.13 14.68 -8.73
N MET A 205 -6.93 14.21 -8.39
CA MET A 205 -6.17 14.74 -7.29
C MET A 205 -5.57 16.09 -7.68
N ASP A 206 -5.86 17.12 -6.88
CA ASP A 206 -5.19 18.41 -7.01
C ASP A 206 -3.76 18.30 -6.45
N LEU A 207 -2.89 17.66 -7.23
CA LEU A 207 -1.46 17.52 -6.95
C LEU A 207 -0.68 18.77 -7.36
N LYS A 208 -1.38 19.83 -7.80
CA LYS A 208 -0.75 21.13 -8.01
C LYS A 208 -0.34 21.70 -6.67
N GLU A 209 0.75 22.45 -6.69
CA GLU A 209 1.28 23.10 -5.50
C GLU A 209 0.18 23.95 -4.82
N GLY A 210 -0.03 23.70 -3.52
CA GLY A 210 -1.06 24.36 -2.73
C GLY A 210 -2.38 23.59 -2.57
N GLY A 211 -2.65 22.57 -3.39
CA GLY A 211 -3.82 21.70 -3.27
C GLY A 211 -3.81 20.83 -2.02
N ASP A 212 -4.99 20.38 -1.57
CA ASP A 212 -5.13 19.57 -0.35
C ASP A 212 -4.45 18.19 -0.47
N ALA A 213 -4.48 17.60 -1.67
CA ALA A 213 -3.80 16.34 -1.94
C ALA A 213 -2.28 16.51 -1.93
N TYR A 214 -1.77 17.59 -2.53
CA TYR A 214 -0.36 17.96 -2.48
C TYR A 214 0.14 18.16 -1.04
N LYS A 215 -0.59 18.95 -0.23
CA LYS A 215 -0.23 19.18 1.19
C LYS A 215 -0.16 17.88 1.99
N LYS A 216 -1.11 16.97 1.79
CA LYS A 216 -1.11 15.65 2.46
C LYS A 216 0.08 14.79 2.04
N LEU A 217 0.44 14.84 0.75
CA LEU A 217 1.61 14.14 0.25
C LEU A 217 2.89 14.67 0.89
N GLU A 218 3.09 16.00 0.92
CA GLU A 218 4.25 16.61 1.56
C GLU A 218 4.31 16.31 3.07
N GLN A 219 3.18 16.36 3.76
CA GLN A 219 3.10 15.94 5.17
C GLN A 219 3.50 14.49 5.38
N GLN A 220 3.10 13.59 4.46
CA GLN A 220 3.50 12.20 4.54
C GLN A 220 5.00 12.02 4.28
N LYS A 221 5.57 12.70 3.29
CA LYS A 221 7.02 12.68 3.03
C LYS A 221 7.80 13.14 4.26
N GLN A 222 7.38 14.26 4.87
CA GLN A 222 7.99 14.77 6.09
C GLN A 222 7.85 13.75 7.24
N SER A 223 6.66 13.18 7.43
CA SER A 223 6.46 12.17 8.48
C SER A 223 7.36 10.95 8.31
N ILE A 224 7.59 10.47 7.07
CA ILE A 224 8.52 9.38 6.80
C ILE A 224 9.95 9.81 7.11
N ALA A 225 10.35 11.03 6.70
CA ALA A 225 11.67 11.57 6.99
C ALA A 225 11.93 11.67 8.50
N ASP A 226 10.97 12.19 9.27
CA ASP A 226 11.08 12.31 10.72
C ASP A 226 11.26 10.94 11.41
N GLN A 227 10.53 9.91 10.95
CA GLN A 227 10.67 8.55 11.47
C GLN A 227 12.01 7.90 11.11
N LEU A 228 12.53 8.19 9.91
CA LEU A 228 13.87 7.75 9.50
C LEU A 228 14.95 8.43 10.36
N ARG A 229 14.80 9.74 10.59
CA ARG A 229 15.72 10.54 11.43
C ARG A 229 15.80 10.02 12.86
N GLU A 230 14.66 9.71 13.48
CA GLU A 230 14.64 9.17 14.85
C GLU A 230 15.55 7.92 15.02
N ILE A 231 15.77 7.17 13.95
CA ILE A 231 16.63 5.98 13.93
C ILE A 231 18.04 6.28 13.43
N ILE A 232 18.21 7.16 12.43
CA ILE A 232 19.51 7.40 11.77
C ILE A 232 20.36 8.43 12.53
N ASP A 233 19.73 9.47 13.09
CA ASP A 233 20.40 10.59 13.75
C ASP A 233 21.46 10.18 14.76
N PRO A 234 21.22 9.16 15.62
CA PRO A 234 22.22 8.73 16.59
C PRO A 234 23.52 8.22 15.96
N PHE A 235 23.51 7.82 14.69
CA PHE A 235 24.66 7.24 13.98
C PHE A 235 25.40 8.21 13.06
N LEU A 236 24.92 9.45 12.93
CA LEU A 236 25.52 10.48 12.08
C LEU A 236 26.87 10.93 12.62
N SER A 237 27.85 11.06 11.72
CA SER A 237 29.20 11.50 12.11
C SER A 237 29.34 13.01 12.30
N LYS A 238 28.48 13.79 11.64
CA LYS A 238 28.50 15.27 11.66
C LYS A 238 27.13 15.79 12.07
N LYS A 239 27.08 16.93 12.78
CA LYS A 239 25.89 17.78 12.87
C LYS A 239 25.63 18.39 11.48
N ALA A 240 25.20 17.55 10.56
CA ALA A 240 24.88 17.92 9.21
C ALA A 240 23.50 18.58 9.24
N ASN A 241 23.46 19.90 9.38
CA ASN A 241 22.21 20.64 9.31
C ASN A 241 21.55 20.55 7.90
N SER A 242 22.08 19.74 6.97
CA SER A 242 21.67 19.69 5.56
C SER A 242 21.34 18.30 4.99
N TYR A 243 21.36 17.20 5.78
CA TYR A 243 20.99 15.88 5.23
C TYR A 243 19.46 15.67 5.15
N GLU A 244 18.68 16.48 5.87
CA GLU A 244 17.22 16.39 5.87
C GLU A 244 16.63 16.62 4.48
N GLU A 245 17.11 17.67 3.78
CA GLU A 245 16.68 17.97 2.41
C GLU A 245 17.02 16.81 1.46
N GLN A 246 18.19 16.20 1.60
CA GLN A 246 18.56 15.04 0.78
C GLN A 246 17.69 13.81 1.09
N LEU A 247 17.32 13.61 2.36
CA LEU A 247 16.43 12.52 2.74
C LEU A 247 15.03 12.71 2.17
N LEU A 248 14.50 13.94 2.23
CA LEU A 248 13.23 14.31 1.60
C LEU A 248 13.29 14.12 0.08
N GLU A 249 14.41 14.48 -0.55
CA GLU A 249 14.61 14.27 -1.98
C GLU A 249 14.62 12.79 -2.36
N ILE A 250 15.29 11.93 -1.57
CA ILE A 250 15.26 10.47 -1.75
C ILE A 250 13.81 9.95 -1.69
N ILE A 251 13.04 10.40 -0.69
CA ILE A 251 11.63 10.00 -0.54
C ILE A 251 10.80 10.51 -1.73
N ALA A 252 11.01 11.75 -2.17
CA ALA A 252 10.32 12.32 -3.32
C ALA A 252 10.61 11.52 -4.61
N ARG A 253 11.88 11.18 -4.87
CA ARG A 253 12.27 10.35 -6.02
C ARG A 253 11.66 8.94 -5.94
N ALA A 254 11.54 8.37 -4.75
CA ALA A 254 10.86 7.09 -4.55
C ALA A 254 9.35 7.18 -4.85
N VAL A 255 8.68 8.25 -4.40
CA VAL A 255 7.27 8.52 -4.75
C VAL A 255 7.11 8.63 -6.26
N ASP A 256 7.95 9.43 -6.92
CA ASP A 256 7.89 9.62 -8.37
C ASP A 256 8.13 8.31 -9.15
N LEU A 257 9.04 7.46 -8.67
CA LEU A 257 9.27 6.14 -9.24
C LEU A 257 8.01 5.27 -9.12
N VAL A 258 7.41 5.18 -7.93
CA VAL A 258 6.20 4.37 -7.70
C VAL A 258 5.01 4.88 -8.49
N THR A 259 4.83 6.20 -8.56
CA THR A 259 3.80 6.83 -9.39
C THR A 259 4.03 6.50 -10.85
N GLY A 260 5.26 6.60 -11.35
CA GLY A 260 5.62 6.23 -12.73
C GLY A 260 5.32 4.76 -13.04
N VAL A 261 5.77 3.83 -12.20
CA VAL A 261 5.50 2.39 -12.33
C VAL A 261 3.99 2.10 -12.29
N SER A 262 3.24 2.82 -11.46
CA SER A 262 1.80 2.60 -11.32
C SER A 262 0.98 3.13 -12.50
N ARG A 263 1.54 4.05 -13.29
CA ARG A 263 0.94 4.55 -14.54
C ARG A 263 1.20 3.66 -15.76
N GLN A 264 2.17 2.75 -15.68
CA GLN A 264 2.42 1.84 -16.78
C GLN A 264 1.30 0.78 -16.85
N ALA A 265 0.53 0.80 -17.94
CA ALA A 265 -0.20 -0.39 -18.36
C ALA A 265 0.82 -1.34 -18.98
N ALA A 266 0.95 -2.57 -18.45
CA ALA A 266 1.91 -3.56 -18.93
C ALA A 266 1.97 -3.56 -20.48
N GLY A 267 3.07 -3.02 -21.00
CA GLY A 267 3.42 -3.08 -22.41
C GLY A 267 3.84 -4.51 -22.68
N VAL A 268 2.94 -5.27 -23.29
CA VAL A 268 3.22 -6.64 -23.67
C VAL A 268 4.31 -6.66 -24.72
N SER A 269 5.43 -7.26 -24.34
CA SER A 269 6.34 -7.93 -25.27
C SER A 269 5.71 -9.24 -25.73
#